data_AF-A0A149VPJ2-F1
#
_entry.id   AF-A0A149VPJ2-F1
#
_cell.length_a   1.000
_cell.length_b   1.000
_cell.length_c   1.000
_cell.angle_alpha   90.00
_cell.angle_beta   90.00
_cell.angle_gamma   90.00
#
_symmetry.space_group_name_H-M   'P 1'
#
loop_
_entity.id
_entity.type
_entity.pdbx_description
1 polymer ?
#
loop_
_entity_poly.entity_id
_entity_poly.type
_entity_poly.pdbx_seq_one_letter_code
_entity_poly.pdbx_strand_id
1 'polypeptide(L)'
;MSASDVALKLRSQGIFQMKQVKRAVQEQNGQLIVVQMGDENPKYPVVTDGVIQVDVLESIGRSEEWLLDNLSKQGHDNVANIFIAEYDKGAVTVVTYK
;
A
#
# COMPACT_ATOMS: atom_id res chain seq x y z
N MET A 1 14.45 -19.72 -11.70
CA MET A 1 13.02 -19.81 -12.10
C MET A 1 12.95 -19.78 -13.62
N SER A 2 12.11 -20.60 -14.24
CA SER A 2 11.87 -20.56 -15.69
C SER A 2 10.72 -19.61 -16.05
N ALA A 3 10.65 -19.16 -17.31
CA ALA A 3 9.52 -18.37 -17.81
C ALA A 3 8.17 -19.12 -17.66
N SER A 4 8.20 -20.45 -17.80
CA SER A 4 7.05 -21.32 -17.61
C SER A 4 6.55 -21.31 -16.16
N ASP A 5 7.45 -21.26 -15.18
CA ASP A 5 7.09 -21.18 -13.76
C ASP A 5 6.43 -19.84 -13.44
N VAL A 6 6.95 -18.73 -13.99
CA VAL A 6 6.36 -17.40 -13.85
C VAL A 6 4.94 -17.40 -14.43
N ALA A 7 4.77 -17.91 -15.65
CA ALA A 7 3.47 -17.96 -16.31
C ALA A 7 2.46 -18.82 -15.55
N LEU A 8 2.89 -19.93 -14.95
CA LEU A 8 2.02 -20.78 -14.13
C LEU A 8 1.59 -20.06 -12.85
N LYS A 9 2.51 -19.38 -12.16
CA LYS A 9 2.22 -18.60 -10.94
C LYS A 9 1.31 -17.41 -11.19
N LEU A 10 1.44 -16.75 -12.35
CA LEU A 10 0.52 -15.69 -12.77
C LEU A 10 -0.88 -16.24 -13.00
N ARG A 11 -1.00 -17.38 -13.71
CA ARG A 11 -2.31 -18.02 -13.96
C ARG A 11 -2.99 -18.49 -12.68
N SER A 12 -2.24 -19.00 -11.71
CA SER A 12 -2.81 -19.39 -10.40
C SER A 12 -3.35 -18.19 -9.60
N GLN A 13 -2.94 -16.96 -9.94
CA GLN A 13 -3.44 -15.71 -9.37
C GLN A 13 -4.50 -15.04 -10.26
N GLY A 14 -5.00 -15.73 -11.30
CA GLY A 14 -6.02 -15.20 -12.21
C GLY A 14 -5.48 -14.25 -13.29
N ILE A 15 -4.16 -14.16 -13.45
CA ILE A 15 -3.51 -13.26 -14.43
C ILE A 15 -3.09 -14.07 -15.65
N PHE A 16 -3.73 -13.81 -16.79
CA PHE A 16 -3.56 -14.61 -18.00
C PHE A 16 -2.71 -13.93 -19.08
N GLN A 17 -2.48 -12.62 -18.96
CA GLN A 17 -1.72 -11.86 -19.95
C GLN A 17 -0.62 -11.05 -19.28
N MET A 18 0.61 -11.14 -19.79
CA MET A 18 1.76 -10.36 -19.27
C MET A 18 1.50 -8.85 -19.28
N LYS A 19 0.69 -8.35 -20.21
CA LYS A 19 0.30 -6.93 -20.28
C LYS A 19 -0.49 -6.44 -19.06
N GLN A 20 -1.08 -7.35 -18.29
CA GLN A 20 -1.78 -7.03 -17.05
C GLN A 20 -0.81 -6.89 -15.88
N VAL A 21 0.47 -7.22 -16.03
CA VAL A 21 1.46 -7.17 -14.95
C VAL A 21 2.22 -5.86 -15.02
N LYS A 22 2.07 -5.01 -14.00
CA LYS A 22 2.88 -3.80 -13.80
C LYS A 22 4.21 -4.14 -13.15
N ARG A 23 4.19 -5.03 -12.16
CA ARG A 23 5.38 -5.50 -11.43
C ARG A 23 5.13 -6.90 -10.88
N ALA A 24 6.15 -7.75 -10.88
CA ALA A 24 6.12 -9.02 -10.18
C ALA A 24 7.41 -9.19 -9.37
N VAL A 25 7.28 -9.52 -8.09
CA VAL A 25 8.41 -9.73 -7.17
C VAL A 25 8.31 -11.13 -6.58
N GLN A 26 9.43 -11.85 -6.57
CA GLN A 26 9.50 -13.13 -5.89
C GLN A 26 10.07 -12.95 -4.48
N GLU A 27 9.32 -13.42 -3.48
CA GLU A 27 9.75 -13.45 -2.08
C GLU A 27 10.70 -14.63 -1.81
N GLN A 28 11.47 -14.57 -0.71
CA GLN A 28 12.43 -15.62 -0.34
C GLN A 28 11.78 -17.00 -0.15
N ASN A 29 10.50 -17.03 0.23
CA ASN A 29 9.71 -18.26 0.38
C ASN A 29 9.17 -18.83 -0.96
N GLY A 30 9.46 -18.18 -2.08
CA GLY A 30 9.05 -18.60 -3.41
C GLY A 30 7.69 -18.08 -3.88
N GLN A 31 6.97 -17.31 -3.07
CA GLN A 31 5.73 -16.63 -3.47
C GLN A 31 6.01 -15.55 -4.52
N LEU A 32 5.10 -15.41 -5.49
CA LEU A 32 5.16 -14.34 -6.50
C LEU A 32 4.11 -13.29 -6.14
N ILE A 33 4.54 -12.10 -5.72
CA ILE A 33 3.67 -10.95 -5.51
C ILE A 33 3.54 -10.20 -6.83
N VAL A 34 2.31 -9.97 -7.29
CA VAL A 34 2.03 -9.35 -8.59
C VAL A 34 1.20 -8.09 -8.40
N VAL A 35 1.68 -6.98 -8.94
CA VAL A 35 0.94 -5.72 -9.06
C VAL A 35 0.39 -5.65 -10.48
N GLN A 36 -0.92 -5.53 -10.63
CA GLN A 36 -1.56 -5.47 -11.94
C GLN A 36 -1.60 -4.05 -12.51
N MET A 37 -1.70 -3.95 -13.83
CA MET A 37 -2.01 -2.72 -14.54
C MET A 37 -3.46 -2.35 -14.25
N GLY A 38 -3.67 -1.24 -13.54
CA GLY A 38 -5.00 -0.78 -13.14
C GLY A 38 -5.39 -1.15 -11.72
N ASP A 39 -4.56 -1.93 -11.00
CA ASP A 39 -4.64 -1.92 -9.54
C ASP A 39 -4.50 -0.45 -9.09
N GLU A 40 -5.35 -0.04 -8.14
CA GLU A 40 -5.12 1.22 -7.44
C GLU A 40 -3.66 1.24 -6.99
N ASN A 41 -3.01 2.42 -7.08
CA ASN A 41 -1.66 2.53 -6.52
C ASN A 41 -1.68 1.93 -5.12
N PRO A 42 -0.68 1.12 -4.74
CA PRO A 42 -0.69 0.47 -3.43
C PRO A 42 -1.00 1.55 -2.40
N LYS A 43 -2.13 1.41 -1.72
CA LYS A 43 -2.51 2.35 -0.69
C LYS A 43 -1.43 2.24 0.38
N TYR A 44 -0.78 3.36 0.64
CA TYR A 44 0.34 3.38 1.55
C TYR A 44 -0.24 3.59 2.96
N PRO A 45 -0.25 2.58 3.84
CA PRO A 45 -0.71 2.78 5.20
C PRO A 45 0.30 3.70 5.90
N VAL A 46 -0.14 4.92 6.19
CA VAL A 46 0.66 5.96 6.86
C VAL A 46 0.40 5.99 8.36
N VAL A 47 -0.72 5.41 8.81
CA VAL A 47 -1.01 5.09 10.21
C VAL A 47 -1.58 3.67 10.28
N THR A 48 -1.10 2.89 11.25
CA THR A 48 -1.65 1.56 11.58
C THR A 48 -1.73 1.41 13.08
N ASP A 49 -2.89 1.06 13.61
CA ASP A 49 -3.16 0.86 15.03
C ASP A 49 -2.65 2.01 15.93
N GLY A 50 -2.93 3.24 15.51
CA GLY A 50 -2.51 4.44 16.21
C GLY A 50 -1.03 4.80 16.08
N VAL A 51 -0.27 4.08 15.26
CA VAL A 51 1.18 4.30 15.06
C VAL A 51 1.46 4.82 13.65
N ILE A 52 2.18 5.94 13.56
CA ILE A 52 2.64 6.50 12.28
C ILE A 52 3.70 5.58 11.66
N GLN A 53 3.53 5.27 10.38
CA GLN A 53 4.46 4.44 9.61
C GLN A 53 5.51 5.32 8.92
N VAL A 54 6.56 5.70 9.66
CA VAL A 54 7.59 6.66 9.23
C VAL A 54 8.29 6.20 7.95
N ASP A 55 8.71 4.94 7.88
CA ASP A 55 9.37 4.36 6.70
C ASP A 55 8.49 4.49 5.44
N VAL A 56 7.17 4.33 5.61
CA VAL A 56 6.21 4.49 4.51
C VAL A 56 6.11 5.94 4.09
N LEU A 57 6.02 6.88 5.03
CA LEU A 57 6.01 8.33 4.76
C LEU A 57 7.27 8.76 3.99
N GLU A 58 8.44 8.32 4.42
CA GLU A 58 9.70 8.60 3.73
C GLU A 58 9.71 8.04 2.30
N SER A 59 9.22 6.81 2.11
CA SER A 59 9.15 6.18 0.78
C SER A 59 8.25 6.93 -0.21
N ILE A 60 7.27 7.69 0.30
CA ILE A 60 6.38 8.54 -0.51
C ILE A 60 6.78 10.02 -0.48
N GLY A 61 7.91 10.36 0.15
CA GLY A 61 8.45 11.72 0.22
C GLY A 61 7.62 12.68 1.07
N ARG A 62 7.00 12.19 2.15
CA ARG A 62 6.19 12.98 3.09
C ARG A 62 6.82 12.95 4.50
N SER A 63 6.58 14.01 5.27
CA SER A 63 6.97 14.08 6.68
C SER A 63 5.82 13.72 7.61
N GLU A 64 6.14 13.41 8.87
CA GLU A 64 5.13 13.24 9.91
C GLU A 64 4.31 14.52 10.12
N GLU A 65 4.95 15.68 10.08
CA GLU A 65 4.28 16.98 10.20
C GLU A 65 3.21 17.18 9.12
N TRP A 66 3.51 16.78 7.88
CA TRP A 66 2.55 16.82 6.78
C TRP A 66 1.34 15.91 7.04
N LEU A 67 1.59 14.71 7.60
CA LEU A 67 0.52 13.77 7.94
C LEU A 67 -0.37 14.33 9.05
N LEU A 68 0.23 14.84 10.13
CA LEU A 68 -0.50 15.40 11.27
C LEU A 68 -1.36 16.60 10.86
N ASP A 69 -0.85 17.50 10.02
CA ASP A 69 -1.63 18.62 9.46
C ASP A 69 -2.81 18.12 8.60
N ASN A 70 -2.61 17.06 7.80
CA ASN A 70 -3.67 16.45 7.01
C ASN A 70 -4.76 15.82 7.89
N LEU A 71 -4.36 15.11 8.94
CA LEU A 71 -5.28 14.46 9.89
C LEU A 71 -6.07 15.49 10.70
N SER A 72 -5.42 16.54 11.22
CA SER A 72 -6.09 17.59 11.99
C SER A 72 -7.09 18.37 11.13
N LYS A 73 -6.78 18.65 9.85
CA LYS A 73 -7.74 19.23 8.89
C LYS A 73 -8.99 18.39 8.66
N GLN A 74 -8.90 17.08 8.89
CA GLN A 74 -10.01 16.14 8.82
C GLN A 74 -10.73 15.94 10.17
N GLY A 75 -10.27 16.60 11.25
CA GLY A 75 -10.82 16.47 12.61
C GLY A 75 -10.22 15.33 13.42
N HIS A 76 -9.05 14.80 13.02
CA HIS A 76 -8.35 13.73 13.72
C HIS A 76 -7.11 14.27 14.43
N ASP A 77 -7.28 14.80 15.65
CA ASP A 77 -6.19 15.41 16.42
C ASP A 77 -5.34 14.39 17.21
N ASN A 78 -5.83 13.17 17.36
CA ASN A 78 -5.13 12.11 18.08
C ASN A 78 -5.00 10.86 17.20
N VAL A 79 -3.77 10.59 16.77
CA VAL A 79 -3.42 9.42 15.95
C VAL A 79 -3.79 8.12 16.65
N ALA A 80 -3.73 8.05 17.99
CA ALA A 80 -4.09 6.85 18.75
C ALA A 80 -5.54 6.39 18.55
N ASN A 81 -6.43 7.26 18.06
CA ASN A 81 -7.82 6.93 17.76
C ASN A 81 -8.01 6.38 16.33
N ILE A 82 -6.95 6.32 15.52
CA ILE A 82 -6.98 5.89 14.13
C ILE A 82 -6.60 4.41 14.05
N PHE A 83 -7.51 3.60 13.50
CA PHE A 83 -7.23 2.19 13.21
C PHE A 83 -6.30 2.08 12.00
N ILE A 84 -6.63 2.76 10.91
CA ILE A 84 -5.77 2.85 9.73
C ILE A 84 -5.97 4.18 9.01
N ALA A 85 -4.88 4.76 8.52
CA ALA A 85 -4.92 5.85 7.55
C ALA A 85 -4.10 5.48 6.31
N GLU A 86 -4.70 5.67 5.15
CA GLU A 86 -4.12 5.29 3.86
C GLU A 86 -3.88 6.51 2.99
N TYR A 87 -2.68 6.61 2.41
CA TYR A 87 -2.36 7.61 1.40
C TYR A 87 -2.57 7.03 -0.01
N ASP A 88 -3.37 7.73 -0.82
CA ASP A 88 -3.49 7.50 -2.26
C ASP A 88 -3.51 8.84 -3.02
N LYS A 89 -2.59 9.00 -3.98
CA LYS A 89 -2.53 10.12 -4.94
C LYS A 89 -2.69 11.53 -4.33
N GLY A 90 -2.25 11.75 -3.10
CA GLY A 90 -2.34 13.06 -2.43
C GLY A 90 -3.45 13.17 -1.38
N ALA A 91 -4.35 12.19 -1.30
CA ALA A 91 -5.41 12.14 -0.30
C ALA A 91 -5.07 11.15 0.81
N VAL A 92 -5.40 11.50 2.05
CA VAL A 92 -5.33 10.60 3.20
C VAL A 92 -6.76 10.21 3.57
N THR A 93 -7.07 8.92 3.54
CA THR A 93 -8.36 8.38 4.01
C THR A 93 -8.17 7.77 5.38
N VAL A 94 -9.07 8.05 6.32
CA VAL A 94 -8.93 7.66 7.74
C VAL A 94 -10.08 6.75 8.16
N VAL A 95 -9.76 5.69 8.89
CA VAL A 95 -10.71 4.84 9.59
C VAL A 95 -10.34 4.85 11.07
N THR A 96 -11.26 5.26 11.93
CA THR A 96 -11.06 5.30 13.39
C THR A 96 -11.57 4.04 14.06
N TYR A 97 -11.16 3.83 15.30
CA TYR A 97 -11.85 2.89 16.18
C TYR A 97 -13.32 3.33 16.38
N LYS A 98 -14.22 2.36 16.54
CA LYS A 98 -15.64 2.61 16.85
C LYS A 98 -15.84 2.90 18.34
#